data_AF-A0A972V5F9-F1
#
_entry.id   AF-A0A972V5F9-F1
#
_cell.length_a   1.000
_cell.length_b   1.000
_cell.length_c   1.000
_cell.angle_alpha   90.00
_cell.angle_beta   90.00
_cell.angle_gamma   90.00
#
_symmetry.space_group_name_H-M   'P 1'
#
loop_
_entity.id
_entity.type
_entity.pdbx_description
1 polymer ?
#
loop_
_entity_poly.entity_id
_entity_poly.type
_entity_poly.pdbx_seq_one_letter_code
_entity_poly.pdbx_strand_id
1 'polypeptide(L)' 'MYASTKIRPNHWWPLAGFVVPTLAIGFGFVIPNSCIAGVNDLTIGFVATVIGACVTYWLGVRAVLRERVV' A
#
# COMPACT_ATOMS: atom_id res chain seq x y z
N MET A 1 3.67 18.02 25.57
CA MET A 1 3.51 16.61 25.16
C MET A 1 4.62 16.25 24.17
N TYR A 2 5.61 15.42 24.54
CA TYR A 2 6.60 14.92 23.58
C TYR A 2 5.99 13.78 22.76
N ALA A 3 5.43 14.10 21.59
CA ALA A 3 4.95 13.09 20.65
C ALA A 3 6.17 12.37 20.04
N SER A 4 6.37 11.10 20.42
CA SER A 4 7.44 10.27 19.84
C SER A 4 7.29 10.19 18.31
N THR A 5 8.29 10.71 17.59
CA THR A 5 8.39 10.83 16.12
C THR A 5 8.67 9.49 15.41
N LYS A 6 8.44 8.37 16.10
CA LYS A 6 8.78 7.04 15.60
C LYS A 6 7.56 6.43 14.92
N ILE A 7 7.70 6.01 13.67
CA ILE A 7 6.70 5.14 13.04
C ILE A 7 6.63 3.87 13.88
N ARG A 8 5.44 3.62 14.44
CA ARG A 8 5.16 2.40 15.22
C ARG A 8 4.57 1.32 14.32
N PRO A 9 4.76 0.03 14.65
CA PRO A 9 4.19 -1.09 13.90
C PRO A 9 2.69 -0.94 13.60
N ASN A 10 1.90 -0.40 14.53
CA ASN A 10 0.45 -0.19 14.32
C ASN A 10 0.10 0.78 13.17
N HIS A 11 1.00 1.68 12.76
CA HIS A 11 0.75 2.55 11.59
C HIS A 11 0.76 1.76 10.29
N TRP A 12 1.28 0.52 10.27
CA TRP A 12 1.27 -0.32 9.08
C TRP A 12 0.00 -1.17 8.97
N TRP A 13 -0.79 -1.29 10.03
CA TRP A 13 -2.03 -2.09 10.02
C TRP A 13 -3.03 -1.65 8.94
N PRO A 14 -3.29 -0.34 8.74
CA PRO A 14 -4.19 0.11 7.68
C PRO A 14 -3.63 -0.20 6.29
N LEU A 15 -2.31 -0.04 6.09
CA LEU A 15 -1.67 -0.37 4.82
C LEU A 15 -1.74 -1.87 4.53
N ALA A 16 -1.45 -2.72 5.51
CA ALA A 16 -1.57 -4.17 5.39
C ALA A 16 -3.03 -4.58 5.09
N GLY A 17 -4.00 -3.95 5.79
CA GLY A 17 -5.43 -4.16 5.56
C GLY A 17 -5.93 -3.73 4.18
N PHE A 18 -5.17 -2.90 3.45
CA PHE A 18 -5.43 -2.60 2.04
C PHE A 18 -4.65 -3.55 1.11
N VAL A 19 -3.32 -3.63 1.26
CA VAL A 19 -2.44 -4.34 0.32
C VAL A 19 -2.71 -5.84 0.28
N VAL A 20 -2.89 -6.47 1.44
CA VAL A 20 -3.09 -7.93 1.53
C VAL A 20 -4.35 -8.39 0.79
N PRO A 21 -5.56 -7.84 1.08
CA PRO A 21 -6.75 -8.24 0.33
C PRO A 21 -6.68 -7.83 -1.14
N THR A 22 -6.11 -6.66 -1.46
CA THR A 22 -5.96 -6.23 -2.86
C THR A 22 -5.11 -7.21 -3.67
N LEU A 23 -3.96 -7.63 -3.15
CA LEU A 23 -3.10 -8.62 -3.83
C LEU A 23 -3.76 -10.00 -3.87
N ALA A 24 -4.40 -10.44 -2.79
CA ALA A 24 -5.07 -11.73 -2.73
C ALA A 24 -6.21 -11.83 -3.76
N ILE A 25 -7.03 -10.79 -3.89
CA ILE A 25 -8.13 -10.76 -4.86
C ILE A 25 -7.58 -10.59 -6.28
N GLY A 26 -6.67 -9.64 -6.48
CA GLY A 26 -6.08 -9.34 -7.79
C GLY A 26 -5.35 -10.54 -8.38
N PHE A 27 -4.32 -11.04 -7.68
CA PHE A 27 -3.50 -12.15 -8.16
C PHE A 27 -4.08 -13.53 -7.90
N GLY A 28 -4.91 -13.70 -6.87
CA GLY A 28 -5.49 -15.00 -6.52
C GLY A 28 -6.77 -15.34 -7.28
N PHE A 29 -7.53 -14.33 -7.74
CA PHE A 29 -8.82 -14.56 -8.39
C PHE A 29 -8.97 -13.83 -9.72
N VAL A 30 -8.78 -12.51 -9.75
CA VAL A 30 -9.15 -11.70 -10.92
C VAL A 30 -8.21 -11.92 -12.11
N ILE A 31 -6.90 -11.80 -11.91
CA ILE A 31 -5.90 -11.91 -12.99
C ILE A 31 -5.88 -13.34 -13.58
N PRO A 32 -5.84 -14.42 -12.79
CA PRO A 32 -5.79 -15.79 -13.33
C PRO A 32 -7.05 -16.20 -14.09
N ASN A 33 -8.22 -15.71 -13.68
CA ASN A 33 -9.50 -16.06 -14.30
C ASN A 33 -9.93 -15.08 -15.41
N SER A 34 -9.02 -14.20 -15.84
CA SER A 34 -9.27 -13.26 -16.93
C SER A 34 -8.59 -13.70 -18.23
N CYS A 35 -9.03 -13.17 -19.36
CA CYS A 35 -8.35 -13.30 -20.66
C CYS A 35 -6.97 -12.63 -20.69
N ILE A 36 -6.57 -11.99 -19.59
CA ILE A 36 -5.40 -11.14 -19.40
C ILE A 36 -4.46 -11.82 -18.38
N ALA A 37 -4.57 -13.14 -18.22
CA ALA A 37 -3.68 -13.91 -17.37
C ALA A 37 -2.22 -13.82 -17.87
N GLY A 38 -1.30 -13.46 -16.97
CA GLY A 38 0.14 -13.31 -17.26
C GLY A 38 0.71 -11.93 -16.94
N VAL A 39 1.98 -11.72 -17.31
CA VAL A 39 2.66 -10.42 -17.18
C VAL A 39 2.39 -9.59 -18.42
N ASN A 40 1.48 -8.62 -18.31
CA ASN A 40 1.11 -7.68 -19.36
C ASN A 40 0.93 -6.28 -18.77
N ASP A 41 0.61 -5.30 -19.62
CA ASP A 41 0.44 -3.91 -19.22
C ASP A 41 -0.58 -3.72 -18.10
N LEU A 42 -1.64 -4.53 -18.05
CA LEU A 42 -2.66 -4.45 -17.02
C LEU A 42 -2.13 -4.93 -15.66
N THR A 43 -1.41 -6.07 -15.65
CA THR A 43 -0.76 -6.60 -14.45
C THR A 43 0.33 -5.66 -13.95
N ILE A 44 1.12 -5.08 -14.86
CA ILE A 44 2.16 -4.09 -14.53
C ILE A 44 1.52 -2.83 -13.95
N GLY A 45 0.45 -2.32 -14.58
CA GLY A 45 -0.31 -1.18 -14.09
C GLY A 45 -0.89 -1.42 -12.71
N PHE A 46 -1.48 -2.60 -12.48
CA PHE A 46 -1.98 -2.99 -11.16
C PHE A 46 -0.87 -2.96 -10.08
N VAL A 47 0.27 -3.60 -10.34
CA VAL A 47 1.41 -3.60 -9.41
C VAL A 47 1.95 -2.20 -9.16
N ALA A 48 2.12 -1.40 -10.22
CA ALA A 48 2.57 -0.02 -10.11
C ALA A 48 1.63 0.81 -9.22
N THR A 49 0.32 0.59 -9.35
CA THR A 49 -0.69 1.27 -8.53
C THR A 49 -0.58 0.88 -7.05
N VAL A 50 -0.43 -0.41 -6.74
CA VAL A 50 -0.25 -0.90 -5.36
C VAL A 50 1.05 -0.35 -4.75
N ILE A 51 2.15 -0.36 -5.50
CA ILE A 51 3.43 0.24 -5.05
C ILE A 51 3.26 1.73 -4.80
N GLY A 52 2.61 2.45 -5.71
CA GLY A 52 2.30 3.87 -5.57
C GLY A 52 1.52 4.17 -4.29
N ALA A 53 0.50 3.36 -3.99
CA ALA A 53 -0.28 3.47 -2.76
C ALA A 53 0.58 3.24 -1.49
N CYS A 54 1.48 2.26 -1.51
CA CYS A 54 2.41 2.02 -0.40
C CYS A 54 3.32 3.22 -0.14
N VAL A 55 3.88 3.79 -1.22
CA VAL A 55 4.79 4.95 -1.12
C VAL A 55 4.03 6.18 -0.61
N THR A 56 2.86 6.49 -1.17
CA THR A 56 2.07 7.66 -0.76
C THR A 56 1.60 7.53 0.68
N TYR A 57 1.16 6.35 1.11
CA TYR A 57 0.80 6.08 2.50
C TYR A 57 1.98 6.35 3.45
N TRP A 58 3.16 5.82 3.11
CA TRP A 58 4.35 6.00 3.93
C TRP A 58 4.77 7.47 4.03
N LEU A 59 4.75 8.20 2.92
CA LEU A 59 5.04 9.64 2.91
C LEU A 59 4.02 10.44 3.72
N GLY A 60 2.73 10.10 3.62
CA GLY A 60 1.67 10.75 4.40
C GLY A 60 1.83 10.54 5.90
N VAL A 61 2.12 9.31 6.33
CA VAL A 61 2.41 9.01 7.75
C VAL A 61 3.64 9.79 8.23
N ARG A 62 4.71 9.85 7.44
CA ARG A 62 5.91 10.64 7.78
C ARG A 62 5.62 12.13 7.89
N ALA A 63 4.80 12.69 7.00
CA ALA A 63 4.45 14.10 7.00
C ALA A 63 3.71 14.48 8.29
N VAL A 64 2.66 13.74 8.65
CA VAL A 64 1.87 14.00 9.87
C VAL A 64 2.69 13.82 11.14
N LEU A 65 3.57 12.82 11.20
CA LEU A 65 4.45 12.62 12.36
C LEU A 65 5.51 13.71 12.51
N ARG A 66 5.94 14.33 11.40
CA ARG A 66 6.87 15.48 11.41
C ARG A 66 6.17 16.76 11.87
N GLU A 67 4.94 17.01 11.44
CA GLU A 67 4.17 18.20 11.85
C GLU A 67 3.88 18.24 13.35
N ARG A 68 3.66 17.09 13.99
CA ARG A 68 3.45 17.01 15.47
C ARG A 68 4.67 17.46 16.30
N VAL A 69 5.80 17.77 15.67
CA VAL A 69 7.04 18.24 16.32
C VAL A 69 7.20 19.77 16.22
N VAL A 70 6.53 20.43 15.27
CA VAL A 70 6.59 21.89 15.05
C VAL A 70 5.43 22.56 15.78
#